data_AF-A0A8X8KHN9-F1
#
_entry.id   AF-A0A8X8KHN9-F1
#
_cell.length_a   1.000
_cell.length_b   1.000
_cell.length_c   1.000
_cell.angle_alpha   90.00
_cell.angle_beta   90.00
_cell.angle_gamma   90.00
#
_symmetry.space_group_name_H-M   'P 1'
#
loop_
_entity.id
_entity.type
_entity.pdbx_description
1 polymer ?
#
loop_
_entity_poly.entity_id
_entity_poly.type
_entity_poly.pdbx_seq_one_letter_code
_entity_poly.pdbx_strand_id
1 'polypeptide(L)' 'MDYNQLIDKIEKFVNKDDISLKNTQEIEVLLENLIIKDELITETILFLASYRPGGGEYMNDESQITQQLNKVLVLLKSEY' A
#
# COMPACT_ATOMS: atom_id res chain seq x y z
N MET A 1 8.46 -14.92 -0.43
CA MET A 1 7.83 -13.60 -0.60
C MET A 1 6.48 -13.83 -1.25
N ASP A 2 5.40 -13.44 -0.58
CA ASP A 2 4.04 -13.77 -1.04
C ASP A 2 3.42 -12.60 -1.81
N TYR A 3 3.77 -12.52 -3.11
CA TYR A 3 3.25 -11.49 -4.01
C TYR A 3 1.72 -11.53 -4.14
N ASN A 4 1.13 -12.72 -4.10
CA ASN A 4 -0.33 -12.87 -4.17
C ASN A 4 -1.00 -12.32 -2.93
N GLN A 5 -0.42 -12.56 -1.75
CA GLN A 5 -0.91 -11.97 -0.50
C GLN A 5 -0.79 -10.44 -0.51
N LEU A 6 0.32 -9.88 -1.02
CA LEU A 6 0.48 -8.44 -1.15
C LEU A 6 -0.59 -7.85 -2.09
N ILE A 7 -0.78 -8.43 -3.27
CA ILE A 7 -1.78 -7.97 -4.24
C ILE A 7 -3.19 -8.03 -3.64
N ASP A 8 -3.57 -9.14 -2.99
CA ASP A 8 -4.88 -9.30 -2.35
C ASP A 8 -5.14 -8.21 -1.29
N LYS A 9 -4.14 -7.90 -0.46
CA LYS A 9 -4.26 -6.84 0.57
C LYS A 9 -4.40 -5.46 -0.04
N ILE A 10 -3.62 -5.17 -1.07
CA ILE A 10 -3.71 -3.89 -1.77
C ILE A 10 -5.07 -3.75 -2.45
N GLU A 11 -5.55 -4.80 -3.14
CA GLU A 11 -6.86 -4.79 -3.80
C GLU A 11 -8.00 -4.60 -2.79
N LYS A 12 -7.94 -5.24 -1.63
CA LYS A 12 -8.91 -5.00 -0.53
C LYS A 12 -8.91 -3.56 -0.04
N PHE A 13 -7.74 -2.93 0.05
CA PHE A 13 -7.68 -1.51 0.43
C PHE A 13 -8.30 -0.62 -0.67
N VAL A 14 -7.88 -0.83 -1.92
CA VAL A 14 -8.32 -0.03 -3.09
C VAL A 14 -9.83 -0.15 -3.32
N ASN A 15 -10.40 -1.34 -3.13
CA ASN A 15 -11.85 -1.59 -3.24
C ASN A 15 -12.64 -1.14 -2.00
N LYS A 16 -11.95 -0.66 -0.97
CA LYS A 16 -12.50 -0.27 0.34
C LYS A 16 -13.10 -1.41 1.17
N ASP A 17 -12.73 -2.65 0.85
CA ASP A 17 -13.12 -3.83 1.63
C ASP A 17 -12.37 -3.90 2.97
N ASP A 18 -11.13 -3.41 3.01
CA ASP A 18 -10.33 -3.30 4.23
C ASP A 18 -9.40 -2.07 4.21
N ILE A 19 -9.92 -0.95 4.71
CA ILE A 19 -9.17 0.30 4.92
C ILE A 19 -8.57 0.40 6.33
N SER A 20 -8.45 -0.71 7.06
CA SER A 20 -7.96 -0.65 8.44
C SER A 20 -6.47 -0.31 8.50
N LEU A 21 -6.07 0.31 9.62
CA LEU A 21 -4.65 0.55 9.91
C LEU A 21 -3.84 -0.77 9.92
N LYS A 22 -4.49 -1.87 10.32
CA LYS A 22 -3.88 -3.20 10.32
C LYS A 22 -3.54 -3.64 8.90
N ASN A 23 -4.45 -3.48 7.94
CA ASN A 23 -4.18 -3.85 6.55
C ASN A 23 -3.01 -3.03 5.98
N THR A 24 -2.96 -1.72 6.24
CA THR A 24 -1.84 -0.88 5.79
C THR A 24 -0.50 -1.27 6.39
N GLN A 25 -0.44 -1.64 7.67
CA GLN A 25 0.78 -2.14 8.31
C GLN A 25 1.22 -3.48 7.71
N GLU A 26 0.28 -4.36 7.38
CA GLU A 26 0.59 -5.64 6.74
C GLU A 26 1.10 -5.43 5.30
N ILE A 27 0.54 -4.47 4.55
CA ILE A 27 1.06 -4.07 3.23
C ILE A 27 2.48 -3.52 3.36
N GLU A 28 2.72 -2.62 4.31
CA GLU A 28 4.05 -2.03 4.58
C GLU A 28 5.12 -3.09 4.79
N VAL A 29 4.88 -4.04 5.70
CA VAL A 29 5.80 -5.15 5.97
C VAL A 29 6.04 -6.01 4.73
N LEU A 30 5.00 -6.28 3.92
CA LEU A 30 5.15 -7.05 2.70
C LEU A 30 5.95 -6.30 1.62
N LEU A 31 5.79 -4.97 1.53
CA LEU A 31 6.56 -4.10 0.65
C LEU A 31 8.04 -4.02 1.06
N GLU A 32 8.33 -3.88 2.36
CA GLU A 32 9.70 -3.86 2.88
C GLU A 32 10.45 -5.17 2.62
N ASN A 33 9.73 -6.29 2.59
CA ASN A 33 10.31 -7.59 2.29
C ASN A 33 10.59 -7.80 0.79
N LEU A 34 10.16 -6.89 -0.10
CA LEU A 34 10.47 -6.96 -1.52
C LEU A 34 11.99 -6.85 -1.76
N ILE A 35 12.54 -7.77 -2.54
CA ILE A 35 13.95 -7.68 -3.00
C ILE A 35 14.15 -6.53 -4.01
N ILE A 36 13.04 -6.02 -4.56
CA ILE A 36 13.01 -4.94 -5.54
C ILE A 36 13.37 -3.62 -4.86
N LYS A 37 14.44 -2.98 -5.33
CA LYS A 37 14.79 -1.60 -4.95
C LYS A 37 14.17 -0.64 -5.95
N ASP A 38 12.94 -0.23 -5.67
CA ASP A 38 12.19 0.71 -6.48
C ASP A 38 11.77 1.93 -5.63
N GLU A 39 11.90 3.13 -6.20
CA GLU A 39 11.62 4.39 -5.52
C GLU A 39 10.14 4.53 -5.16
N LEU A 40 9.24 4.04 -6.01
CA LEU A 40 7.80 4.02 -5.76
C LEU A 40 7.46 3.14 -4.56
N ILE A 41 8.14 2.00 -4.41
CA ILE A 41 7.94 1.11 -3.25
C ILE A 41 8.37 1.82 -1.97
N THR A 42 9.53 2.46 -1.98
CA THR A 42 10.07 3.20 -0.83
C THR A 42 9.16 4.38 -0.45
N GLU A 43 8.71 5.16 -1.43
CA GLU A 43 7.75 6.26 -1.23
C GLU A 43 6.42 5.74 -0.65
N THR A 44 5.93 4.60 -1.15
CA THR A 44 4.67 4.02 -0.69
C THR A 44 4.72 3.59 0.76
N ILE A 45 5.83 2.99 1.21
CA ILE A 45 6.05 2.65 2.62
C ILE A 45 5.93 3.90 3.51
N LEU A 46 6.57 5.01 3.12
CA LEU A 46 6.47 6.28 3.85
C LEU A 46 5.04 6.85 3.86
N PHE A 47 4.31 6.70 2.76
CA PHE A 47 2.90 7.08 2.67
C PHE A 47 2.03 6.26 3.62
N LEU A 48 2.22 4.94 3.66
CA LEU A 48 1.48 4.04 4.55
C LEU A 48 1.75 4.35 6.02
N ALA A 49 2.99 4.69 6.39
CA ALA A 49 3.35 5.07 7.75
C ALA A 49 2.63 6.34 8.25
N SER A 50 2.13 7.17 7.33
CA SER A 50 1.36 8.40 7.65
C SER A 50 -0.14 8.24 7.44
N TYR A 51 -0.62 7.03 7.18
CA TYR A 51 -2.04 6.75 7.01
C TYR A 51 -2.81 6.83 8.33
N ARG A 52 -3.99 7.45 8.26
CA ARG A 52 -4.99 7.37 9.32
C ARG A 52 -6.40 7.28 8.72
N PRO A 53 -7.24 6.34 9.18
CA PRO A 53 -8.63 6.30 8.75
C PRO A 53 -9.37 7.62 9.06
N GLY A 54 -10.08 8.16 8.06
CA GLY A 54 -10.71 9.48 8.12
C GLY A 54 -9.75 10.68 8.03
N GLY A 55 -8.45 10.42 7.86
CA GLY A 55 -7.40 11.43 7.71
C GLY A 55 -7.08 12.24 8.97
N GLY A 56 -6.46 13.40 8.73
CA GLY A 56 -6.13 14.42 9.71
C GLY A 56 -5.45 15.60 8.99
N GLU A 57 -5.25 16.73 9.67
CA GLU A 57 -4.69 17.96 9.04
C GLU A 57 -3.33 17.72 8.34
N TYR A 58 -2.60 16.68 8.73
CA TYR A 58 -1.30 16.29 8.20
C TYR A 58 -1.17 14.77 7.91
N MET A 59 -2.28 14.02 7.89
CA MET A 59 -2.23 12.56 7.70
C MET A 59 -2.92 12.16 6.41
N ASN A 60 -2.39 11.13 5.77
CA ASN A 60 -2.95 10.60 4.54
C ASN A 60 -4.29 9.91 4.81
N ASP A 61 -5.30 10.23 3.99
CA ASP A 61 -6.60 9.58 4.01
C ASP A 61 -6.65 8.36 3.07
N GLU A 62 -7.79 7.66 3.05
CA GLU A 62 -7.98 6.47 2.23
C GLU A 62 -7.84 6.77 0.74
N SER A 63 -8.21 7.96 0.28
CA SER A 63 -8.17 8.32 -1.13
C SER A 63 -6.74 8.52 -1.60
N GLN A 64 -5.92 9.19 -0.78
CA GLN A 64 -4.49 9.40 -1.05
C GLN A 64 -3.72 8.08 -1.04
N ILE A 65 -3.96 7.22 -0.03
CA ILE A 65 -3.36 5.89 0.02
C ILE A 65 -3.82 5.03 -1.18
N THR A 66 -5.09 5.07 -1.55
CA THR A 66 -5.62 4.35 -2.72
C THR A 66 -4.91 4.76 -4.00
N GLN A 67 -4.68 6.06 -4.21
CA GLN A 67 -3.97 6.54 -5.40
C GLN A 67 -2.53 6.01 -5.46
N GLN A 68 -1.83 6.01 -4.32
CA GLN A 68 -0.46 5.51 -4.27
C GLN A 68 -0.39 3.99 -4.47
N LEU A 69 -1.28 3.24 -3.82
CA LEU A 69 -1.37 1.79 -3.94
C LEU A 69 -1.74 1.31 -5.35
N ASN A 70 -2.54 2.09 -6.10
CA ASN A 70 -2.83 1.78 -7.50
C ASN A 70 -1.57 1.82 -8.39
N LYS A 71 -0.64 2.75 -8.13
CA LYS A 71 0.63 2.78 -8.86
C LYS A 71 1.46 1.52 -8.58
N VAL A 72 1.50 1.11 -7.31
CA VAL A 72 2.18 -0.12 -6.90
C VAL A 72 1.54 -1.35 -7.53
N LEU A 73 0.21 -1.44 -7.61
CA LEU A 73 -0.46 -2.54 -8.31
C LEU A 73 -0.06 -2.62 -9.78
N VAL A 74 0.05 -1.49 -10.48
CA VAL A 74 0.49 -1.47 -11.88
C VAL A 74 1.92 -2.02 -11.99
N LEU A 75 2.83 -1.56 -11.13
CA LEU A 75 4.21 -2.04 -11.09
C LEU A 75 4.29 -3.55 -10.82
N LEU A 76 3.57 -4.04 -9.81
CA LEU A 76 3.57 -5.46 -9.43
C LEU A 76 3.00 -6.35 -10.55
N LYS A 77 1.99 -5.88 -11.29
CA LYS A 77 1.36 -6.59 -12.41
C LYS A 77 2.10 -6.46 -13.74
N SER A 78 3.08 -5.55 -13.86
CA SER A 78 3.92 -5.44 -15.05
C SER A 78 5.17 -6.31 -15.00
N GLU A 79 5.65 -6.62 -13.79
CA GLU A 79 6.85 -7.43 -13.55
C GLU A 79 6.55 -8.95 -13.41
N TYR A 80 5.27 -9.34 -13.33
CA TYR A 80 4.79 -10.72 -13.13
C TYR A 80 3.51 -10.99 -13.91
#